data_AF-A0A427XD75-F1
#
_entry.id   AF-A0A427XD75-F1
#
_cell.length_a   1.000
_cell.length_b   1.000
_cell.length_c   1.000
_cell.angle_alpha   90.00
_cell.angle_beta   90.00
_cell.angle_gamma   90.00
#
_symmetry.space_group_name_H-M   'P 1'
#
loop_
_entity.id
_entity.type
_entity.pdbx_description
1 polymer ?
#
loop_
_entity_poly.entity_id
_entity_poly.type
_entity_poly.pdbx_seq_one_letter_code
_entity_poly.pdbx_strand_id
1 'polypeptide(L)'
;MQPDQVRYPNSKLANTIFSCALASRATASGKQWAVNIFDPGWQGVTTSTTLLSGQGLAELVTDPKYANETGKMIRIQTEIQPSKQAIDPDVQDDLWNWTVKFLKLSPKQADV
;
A
#
# COMPACT_ATOMS: atom_id res chain seq x y z
N MET A 1 -21.01 -7.96 14.73
CA MET A 1 -19.68 -7.37 14.51
C MET A 1 -19.79 -5.91 14.90
N GLN A 2 -18.91 -5.40 15.77
CA GLN A 2 -18.96 -3.99 16.15
C GLN A 2 -18.54 -3.11 14.95
N PRO A 3 -19.08 -1.89 14.78
CA PRO A 3 -18.80 -1.07 13.59
C PRO A 3 -17.30 -0.77 13.36
N ASP A 4 -16.53 -0.63 14.43
CA ASP A 4 -15.07 -0.43 14.43
C ASP A 4 -14.30 -1.63 13.88
N GLN A 5 -14.76 -2.85 14.17
CA GLN A 5 -14.19 -4.11 13.67
C GLN A 5 -14.33 -4.30 12.16
N VAL A 6 -15.17 -3.48 11.50
CA VAL A 6 -15.33 -3.47 10.03
C VAL A 6 -14.65 -2.26 9.42
N ARG A 7 -14.82 -1.08 10.04
CA ARG A 7 -14.31 0.19 9.50
C ARG A 7 -12.78 0.20 9.40
N TYR A 8 -12.09 -0.21 10.46
CA TYR A 8 -10.63 -0.19 10.45
C TYR A 8 -10.04 -1.15 9.40
N PRO A 9 -10.43 -2.44 9.35
CA PRO A 9 -9.95 -3.33 8.29
C PRO A 9 -10.27 -2.82 6.88
N ASN A 10 -11.45 -2.27 6.63
CA ASN A 10 -11.80 -1.72 5.33
C ASN A 10 -10.89 -0.55 4.93
N SER A 11 -10.54 0.34 5.87
CA SER A 11 -9.58 1.42 5.59
C SER A 11 -8.17 0.91 5.27
N LYS A 12 -7.72 -0.17 5.92
CA LYS A 12 -6.40 -0.77 5.64
C LYS A 12 -6.40 -1.52 4.31
N LEU A 13 -7.50 -2.18 3.98
CA LEU A 13 -7.71 -2.76 2.66
C LEU A 13 -7.66 -1.68 1.57
N ALA A 14 -8.33 -0.54 1.79
CA ALA A 14 -8.28 0.60 0.87
C ALA A 14 -6.84 1.09 0.63
N ASN A 15 -6.00 1.18 1.67
CA ASN A 15 -4.58 1.50 1.50
C ASN A 15 -3.87 0.51 0.58
N THR A 16 -4.10 -0.80 0.75
CA THR A 16 -3.45 -1.81 -0.09
C THR A 16 -3.92 -1.78 -1.54
N ILE A 17 -5.23 -1.61 -1.78
CA ILE A 17 -5.80 -1.44 -3.12
C ILE A 17 -5.19 -0.18 -3.78
N PHE A 18 -5.15 0.94 -3.05
CA PHE A 18 -4.60 2.19 -3.54
C PHE A 18 -3.11 2.07 -3.90
N SER A 19 -2.30 1.43 -3.06
CA SER A 19 -0.88 1.20 -3.35
C SER A 19 -0.67 0.34 -4.61
N CYS A 20 -1.45 -0.70 -4.81
CA CYS A 20 -1.41 -1.50 -6.05
C CYS A 20 -1.81 -0.66 -7.27
N ALA A 21 -2.92 0.08 -7.17
CA ALA A 21 -3.40 0.97 -8.22
C ALA A 21 -2.36 2.05 -8.60
N LEU A 22 -1.70 2.63 -7.60
CA LEU A 22 -0.66 3.64 -7.77
C LEU A 22 0.60 3.05 -8.42
N ALA A 23 1.02 1.85 -8.00
CA ALA A 23 2.17 1.16 -8.59
C ALA A 23 1.95 0.94 -10.09
N SER A 24 0.80 0.39 -10.48
CA SER A 24 0.46 0.14 -11.89
C SER A 24 0.41 1.44 -12.71
N ARG A 25 -0.18 2.51 -12.17
CA ARG A 25 -0.26 3.81 -12.84
C ARG A 25 1.11 4.47 -13.00
N ALA A 26 1.92 4.47 -11.94
CA ALA A 26 3.28 5.05 -12.00
C ALA A 26 4.15 4.34 -13.05
N THR A 27 4.06 3.01 -13.13
CA THR A 27 4.73 2.23 -14.18
C THR A 27 4.19 2.58 -15.58
N ALA A 28 2.87 2.63 -15.76
CA ALA A 28 2.26 2.97 -17.05
C ALA A 28 2.65 4.37 -17.55
N SER A 29 2.81 5.32 -16.63
CA SER A 29 3.22 6.71 -16.92
C SER A 29 4.74 6.89 -17.03
N GLY A 30 5.52 5.81 -16.93
CA GLY A 30 6.99 5.86 -17.04
C GLY A 30 7.69 6.51 -15.86
N LYS A 31 7.02 6.70 -14.73
CA LYS A 31 7.65 7.21 -13.50
C LYS A 31 8.48 6.11 -12.84
N GLN A 32 9.68 6.47 -12.40
CA GLN A 32 10.60 5.56 -11.70
C GLN A 32 10.33 5.54 -10.19
N TRP A 33 9.06 5.47 -9.81
CA TRP A 33 8.68 5.43 -8.39
C TRP A 33 8.66 3.99 -7.89
N ALA A 34 9.34 3.74 -6.77
CA ALA A 34 9.15 2.53 -5.98
C ALA A 34 7.90 2.71 -5.10
N VAL A 35 6.84 1.95 -5.40
CA VAL A 35 5.57 2.02 -4.67
C VAL A 35 5.33 0.68 -3.98
N ASN A 36 5.53 0.64 -2.67
CA ASN A 36 5.45 -0.58 -1.87
C ASN A 36 4.52 -0.41 -0.66
N ILE A 37 4.04 -1.53 -0.12
CA ILE A 37 3.17 -1.61 1.05
C ILE A 37 4.00 -2.10 2.23
N PHE A 38 3.95 -1.38 3.35
CA PHE A 38 4.56 -1.82 4.60
C PHE A 38 3.51 -2.23 5.63
N ASP A 39 3.63 -3.46 6.14
CA ASP A 39 2.84 -4.00 7.23
C ASP A 39 3.75 -4.16 8.47
N PRO A 40 3.58 -3.36 9.54
CA PRO A 40 4.38 -3.50 10.75
C PRO A 40 4.03 -4.78 11.53
N GLY A 41 3.07 -5.60 11.09
CA GLY A 41 2.61 -6.77 11.82
C GLY A 41 1.83 -6.38 13.09
N TRP A 42 1.53 -7.39 13.90
CA TRP A 42 0.83 -7.20 15.17
C TRP A 42 1.80 -6.67 16.23
N GLN A 43 1.64 -5.42 16.64
CA GLN A 43 2.48 -4.84 17.70
C GLN A 43 2.12 -5.47 19.07
N GLY A 44 3.13 -6.02 19.76
CA GLY A 44 2.96 -6.62 21.09
C GLY A 44 3.21 -8.12 21.18
N VAL A 45 3.72 -8.75 20.11
CA VAL A 45 4.29 -10.10 20.12
C VAL A 45 5.78 -10.05 19.79
N THR A 46 6.54 -11.10 20.11
CA THR A 46 8.00 -11.20 19.89
C THR A 46 8.46 -10.88 18.47
N THR A 47 7.56 -10.99 17.48
CA THR A 47 7.84 -10.77 16.05
C THR A 47 7.56 -9.35 15.55
N SER A 48 6.99 -8.45 16.35
CA SER A 48 6.82 -7.03 15.99
C SER A 48 6.87 -6.14 17.24
N THR A 49 8.01 -5.47 17.38
CA THR A 49 8.23 -4.37 18.33
C THR A 49 8.30 -3.04 17.57
N THR A 50 8.18 -1.92 18.28
CA THR A 50 8.36 -0.58 17.68
C THR A 50 9.74 -0.45 17.02
N LEU A 51 10.78 -0.99 17.66
CA LEU A 51 12.14 -0.99 17.12
C LEU A 51 12.24 -1.79 15.83
N LEU A 52 11.77 -3.04 15.81
CA LEU A 52 11.82 -3.90 14.62
C LEU A 52 10.96 -3.34 13.48
N SER A 53 9.80 -2.78 13.79
CA SER A 53 8.94 -2.13 12.79
C SER A 53 9.62 -0.90 12.19
N GLY A 54 10.28 -0.08 13.02
CA GLY A 54 11.02 1.09 12.55
C GLY A 54 12.22 0.71 11.69
N GLN A 55 12.97 -0.32 12.09
CA GLN A 55 14.09 -0.87 11.31
C GLN A 55 13.62 -1.41 9.95
N GLY A 56 12.57 -2.23 9.94
CA GLY A 56 12.01 -2.78 8.69
C GLY A 56 11.50 -1.69 7.73
N LEU A 57 10.86 -0.64 8.27
CA LEU A 57 10.44 0.49 7.44
C LEU A 57 11.65 1.28 6.90
N ALA A 58 12.66 1.55 7.73
CA ALA A 58 13.86 2.25 7.29
C ALA A 58 14.61 1.45 6.23
N GLU A 59 14.70 0.13 6.38
CA GLU A 59 15.28 -0.79 5.41
C GLU A 59 14.50 -0.75 4.09
N LEU A 60 13.16 -0.82 4.13
CA LEU A 60 12.32 -0.72 2.93
C LEU A 60 12.56 0.58 2.14
N VAL A 61 12.78 1.69 2.85
CA VAL A 61 12.94 3.02 2.23
C VAL A 61 14.37 3.29 1.75
N THR A 62 15.38 2.74 2.42
CA THR A 62 16.78 3.14 2.21
C THR A 62 17.64 2.08 1.56
N ASP A 63 17.27 0.80 1.64
CA ASP A 63 18.05 -0.29 1.05
C ASP A 63 17.97 -0.23 -0.49
N PRO A 64 19.10 -0.14 -1.21
CA PRO A 64 19.12 -0.12 -2.67
C PRO A 64 18.39 -1.30 -3.33
N LYS A 65 18.23 -2.42 -2.62
CA LYS A 65 17.47 -3.57 -3.13
C LYS A 65 16.01 -3.23 -3.45
N TYR A 66 15.42 -2.24 -2.79
CA TYR A 66 14.03 -1.84 -3.01
C TYR A 66 13.88 -0.63 -3.93
N ALA A 67 14.98 -0.02 -4.37
CA ALA A 67 14.94 1.22 -5.14
C ALA A 67 14.20 1.09 -6.49
N ASN A 68 14.22 -0.11 -7.08
CA ASN A 68 13.53 -0.41 -8.34
C ASN A 68 12.40 -1.44 -8.19
N GLU A 69 12.09 -1.82 -6.94
CA GLU A 69 11.03 -2.78 -6.65
C GLU A 69 9.71 -2.02 -6.43
N THR A 70 8.65 -2.47 -7.09
CA THR A 70 7.33 -1.85 -6.99
C THR A 70 6.25 -2.93 -6.85
N GLY A 71 5.16 -2.58 -6.18
CA GLY A 71 4.03 -3.49 -5.93
C GLY A 71 4.29 -4.54 -4.84
N LYS A 72 5.38 -4.44 -4.08
CA LYS A 72 5.72 -5.39 -3.01
C LYS A 72 4.96 -5.07 -1.73
N MET A 73 4.52 -6.11 -1.01
CA MET A 73 4.03 -5.99 0.36
C MET A 73 5.02 -6.61 1.32
N ILE A 74 5.59 -5.81 2.21
CA ILE A 74 6.61 -6.24 3.17
C ILE A 74 6.02 -6.19 4.57
N ARG A 75 6.00 -7.33 5.25
CA ARG A 75 5.67 -7.43 6.67
C ARG A 75 6.94 -7.50 7.50
N ILE A 76 7.23 -6.45 8.27
CA ILE A 76 8.50 -6.25 9.00
C ILE A 76 9.72 -6.34 8.07
N GLN A 77 10.17 -7.55 7.73
CA GLN A 77 11.32 -7.81 6.86
C GLN A 77 11.05 -8.94 5.85
N THR A 78 9.79 -9.40 5.75
CA THR A 78 9.40 -10.53 4.90
C THR A 78 8.42 -10.07 3.83
N GLU A 79 8.70 -10.40 2.58
CA GLU A 79 7.73 -10.20 1.50
C GLU A 79 6.54 -11.16 1.68
N ILE A 80 5.34 -10.62 1.54
CA ILE A 80 4.08 -11.35 1.55
C ILE A 80 3.23 -10.93 0.34
N GLN A 81 2.26 -11.77 0.00
CA GLN A 81 1.32 -11.45 -1.07
C GLN A 81 0.16 -10.59 -0.53
N PRO A 82 -0.23 -9.51 -1.23
CA PRO A 82 -1.46 -8.80 -0.94
C PRO A 82 -2.69 -9.71 -1.09
N SER A 83 -3.84 -9.27 -0.57
CA SER A 83 -5.09 -10.01 -0.71
C SER A 83 -5.55 -10.04 -2.18
N LYS A 84 -6.38 -11.03 -2.55
CA LYS A 84 -6.97 -11.12 -3.88
C LYS A 84 -7.74 -9.86 -4.28
N GLN A 85 -8.44 -9.26 -3.32
CA GLN A 85 -9.19 -8.03 -3.53
C GLN A 85 -8.28 -6.81 -3.75
N ALA A 86 -7.09 -6.79 -3.14
CA ALA A 86 -6.12 -5.72 -3.34
C ALA A 86 -5.52 -5.73 -4.75
N ILE A 87 -5.30 -6.92 -5.32
CA ILE A 87 -4.69 -7.10 -6.65
C ILE A 87 -5.69 -7.09 -7.81
N ASP A 88 -6.99 -6.97 -7.52
CA ASP A 88 -8.05 -6.94 -8.53
C ASP A 88 -8.08 -5.57 -9.24
N PRO A 89 -7.81 -5.51 -10.56
CA PRO A 89 -7.77 -4.25 -11.31
C PRO A 89 -9.09 -3.49 -11.30
N ASP A 90 -10.23 -4.18 -11.33
CA ASP A 90 -11.54 -3.52 -11.37
C ASP A 90 -11.82 -2.82 -10.02
N VAL A 91 -11.43 -3.47 -8.91
CA VAL A 91 -11.54 -2.90 -7.56
C VAL A 91 -10.57 -1.71 -7.39
N GLN A 92 -9.38 -1.82 -7.94
CA GLN A 92 -8.39 -0.73 -7.95
C GLN A 92 -8.91 0.50 -8.68
N ASP A 93 -9.47 0.32 -9.87
CA ASP A 93 -9.99 1.40 -10.69
C ASP A 93 -11.24 2.03 -10.08
N ASP A 94 -12.15 1.23 -9.53
CA ASP A 94 -13.33 1.74 -8.82
C ASP A 94 -12.92 2.59 -7.61
N LEU A 95 -12.02 2.09 -6.74
CA LEU A 95 -11.55 2.83 -5.58
C LEU A 95 -10.83 4.12 -5.99
N TRP A 96 -9.98 4.08 -7.03
CA TRP A 96 -9.27 5.24 -7.53
C TRP A 96 -10.24 6.32 -8.02
N ASN A 97 -11.16 5.95 -8.91
CA ASN A 97 -12.14 6.86 -9.50
C ASN A 97 -13.07 7.45 -8.44
N TRP A 98 -13.52 6.62 -7.50
CA TRP A 98 -14.28 7.08 -6.34
C TRP A 98 -13.49 8.10 -5.52
N THR A 99 -12.21 7.83 -5.25
CA THR A 99 -11.34 8.73 -4.46
C THR A 99 -11.15 10.07 -5.14
N VAL A 100 -10.84 10.08 -6.45
CA VAL A 100 -10.70 11.31 -7.26
C VAL A 100 -11.98 12.14 -7.21
N LYS A 101 -13.13 11.50 -7.39
CA LYS A 101 -14.45 12.16 -7.32
C LYS A 101 -14.76 12.69 -5.93
N PHE A 102 -14.55 11.87 -4.90
CA PHE A 102 -14.87 12.19 -3.50
C PHE A 102 -14.05 13.38 -3.00
N LEU A 103 -12.74 13.38 -3.30
CA LEU A 103 -11.82 14.47 -2.95
C LEU A 103 -11.91 15.66 -3.91
N LYS A 104 -12.70 15.56 -4.98
CA LYS A 104 -12.86 16.59 -6.03
C LYS A 104 -11.52 17.01 -6.63
N LEU A 105 -10.64 16.04 -6.89
CA LEU A 105 -9.34 16.30 -7.49
C LEU A 105 -9.50 16.70 -8.96
N SER A 106 -8.74 17.70 -9.38
CA SER A 106 -8.61 18.03 -10.81
C SER A 106 -7.82 16.93 -11.54
N PRO A 107 -7.95 16.81 -12.88
CA PRO A 107 -7.16 15.85 -13.65
C PRO A 107 -5.66 15.95 -13.37
N LYS A 108 -5.12 17.17 -13.26
CA LYS A 108 -3.70 17.41 -12.94
C LYS A 108 -3.29 16.89 -11.55
N GLN A 109 -4.20 16.89 -10.57
CA GLN A 109 -3.93 16.37 -9.23
C GLN A 109 -4.09 14.85 -9.13
N ALA A 110 -4.93 14.27 -10.00
CA ALA A 110 -5.13 12.83 -10.09
C ALA A 110 -4.14 12.14 -11.04
N ASP A 111 -3.36 12.93 -11.79
CA ASP A 111 -2.37 12.46 -12.74
C ASP A 111 -1.17 11.82 -12.02
N VAL A 112 -0.85 10.60 -12.43
CA VAL A 112 0.25 9.76 -11.95
C VAL A 112 1.13 9.42 -13.12
#